data_AF-A0A9Q1HF89-F1
#
_entry.id   AF-A0A9Q1HF89-F1
#
_cell.length_a   1.000
_cell.length_b   1.000
_cell.length_c   1.000
_cell.angle_alpha   90.00
_cell.angle_beta   90.00
_cell.angle_gamma   90.00
#
_symmetry.space_group_name_H-M   'P 1'
#
loop_
_entity.id
_entity.type
_entity.pdbx_description
1 polymer ?
#
loop_
_entity_poly.entity_id
_entity_poly.type
_entity_poly.pdbx_seq_one_letter_code
_entity_poly.pdbx_strand_id
1 'polypeptide(L)'
;MKKMSPFHQTSSVENYHSIINHFAPKMLAYSYQSMMCRLYLAAMYYNENAGRDQKAKKDGSMQWKTSFPRSEGGDYVLKKVLVDPTRGKF
;
A
#
# COMPACT_ATOMS: atom_id res chain seq x y z
N MET A 1 4.49 -14.04 21.92
CA MET A 1 5.56 -14.04 20.89
C MET A 1 5.01 -14.43 19.53
N LYS A 2 5.26 -13.58 18.53
CA LYS A 2 5.14 -13.71 17.06
C LYS A 2 4.15 -14.76 16.50
N LYS A 3 2.88 -14.38 16.33
CA LYS A 3 1.89 -15.12 15.51
C LYS A 3 1.62 -14.47 14.15
N MET A 4 2.67 -14.25 13.38
CA MET A 4 2.54 -14.08 11.92
C MET A 4 3.53 -15.05 11.29
N SER A 5 3.08 -15.79 10.28
CA SER A 5 3.99 -16.69 9.55
C SER A 5 5.17 -15.85 9.07
N PRO A 6 6.43 -16.21 9.43
CA PRO A 6 7.59 -15.46 8.99
C PRO A 6 7.83 -15.60 7.47
N PHE A 7 7.13 -16.54 6.83
CA PHE A 7 7.42 -16.97 5.46
C PHE A 7 6.60 -16.26 4.38
N HIS A 8 5.37 -15.80 4.65
CA HIS A 8 4.51 -15.21 3.61
C HIS A 8 3.71 -14.01 4.13
N GLN A 9 4.30 -12.82 4.04
CA GLN A 9 3.58 -11.57 4.29
C GLN A 9 2.83 -11.14 3.02
N THR A 10 1.49 -11.16 3.06
CA THR A 10 0.63 -10.87 1.90
C THR A 10 0.38 -9.39 1.64
N SER A 11 0.84 -8.50 2.53
CA SER A 11 0.51 -7.07 2.49
C SER A 11 0.90 -6.37 1.18
N SER A 12 2.00 -6.81 0.56
CA SER A 12 2.46 -6.30 -0.73
C SER A 12 1.48 -6.65 -1.86
N VAL A 13 1.05 -7.92 -1.91
CA VAL A 13 0.08 -8.43 -2.89
C VAL A 13 -1.30 -7.81 -2.68
N GLU A 14 -1.72 -7.67 -1.42
CA GLU A 14 -2.99 -7.02 -1.06
C GLU A 14 -3.00 -5.54 -1.48
N ASN A 15 -1.89 -4.82 -1.28
CA ASN A 15 -1.75 -3.43 -1.71
C ASN A 15 -1.82 -3.32 -3.24
N TYR A 16 -1.09 -4.18 -3.96
CA TYR A 16 -1.15 -4.21 -5.42
C TYR A 16 -2.57 -4.53 -5.93
N HIS A 17 -3.27 -5.47 -5.29
CA HIS A 17 -4.65 -5.78 -5.62
C HIS A 17 -5.60 -4.58 -5.45
N SER A 18 -5.41 -3.77 -4.40
CA SER A 18 -6.16 -2.53 -4.21
C SER A 18 -5.94 -1.54 -5.35
N ILE A 19 -4.71 -1.41 -5.84
CA ILE A 19 -4.37 -0.54 -6.99
C ILE A 19 -5.04 -1.06 -8.26
N ILE A 20 -5.03 -2.37 -8.51
CA ILE A 20 -5.75 -2.96 -9.64
C ILE A 20 -7.24 -2.62 -9.56
N ASN A 21 -7.87 -2.80 -8.40
CA ASN A 21 -9.30 -2.47 -8.23
C ASN A 21 -9.60 -0.98 -8.44
N HIS A 22 -8.63 -0.09 -8.21
CA HIS A 22 -8.78 1.33 -8.48
C HIS A 22 -8.74 1.63 -10.00
N PHE A 23 -7.74 1.10 -10.71
CA PHE A 23 -7.57 1.36 -12.15
C PHE A 23 -8.54 0.56 -13.03
N ALA A 24 -8.93 -0.64 -12.59
CA ALA A 24 -9.84 -1.55 -13.26
C ALA A 24 -10.83 -2.16 -12.25
N PRO A 25 -11.83 -1.38 -11.81
CA PRO A 25 -12.87 -1.88 -10.92
C PRO A 25 -13.59 -3.09 -11.51
N LYS A 26 -13.73 -4.16 -10.71
CA LYS A 26 -14.41 -5.40 -11.13
C LYS A 26 -15.87 -5.20 -11.55
N MET A 27 -16.49 -4.12 -11.08
CA MET A 27 -17.89 -3.78 -11.38
C MET A 27 -18.07 -3.15 -12.78
N LEU A 28 -16.99 -2.83 -13.48
CA LEU A 28 -17.03 -2.20 -14.79
C LEU A 28 -16.50 -3.15 -15.86
N ALA A 29 -17.22 -3.23 -16.99
CA ALA A 29 -16.78 -3.99 -18.15
C ALA A 29 -15.82 -3.14 -19.01
N TYR A 30 -14.71 -3.74 -19.41
CA TYR A 30 -13.72 -3.13 -20.29
C TYR A 30 -13.47 -4.04 -21.49
N SER A 31 -13.14 -3.46 -22.65
CA SER A 31 -12.57 -4.24 -23.74
C SER A 31 -11.23 -4.84 -23.31
N TYR A 32 -10.81 -5.94 -23.94
CA TYR A 32 -9.55 -6.60 -23.63
C TYR A 32 -8.36 -5.63 -23.64
N GLN A 33 -8.23 -4.82 -24.70
CA GLN A 33 -7.18 -3.81 -24.82
C GLN A 33 -7.25 -2.77 -23.70
N SER A 34 -8.46 -2.29 -23.38
CA SER A 34 -8.70 -1.34 -22.29
C SER A 34 -8.31 -1.90 -20.91
N MET A 35 -8.55 -3.19 -20.67
CA MET A 35 -8.17 -3.86 -19.43
C MET A 35 -6.65 -4.01 -19.34
N MET A 36 -5.99 -4.42 -20.42
CA MET A 36 -4.53 -4.53 -20.48
C MET A 36 -3.84 -3.20 -20.19
N CYS A 37 -4.26 -2.11 -20.83
CA CYS A 37 -3.70 -0.77 -20.58
C CYS A 37 -3.84 -0.36 -19.10
N ARG A 38 -4.99 -0.63 -18.48
CA ARG A 38 -5.23 -0.31 -17.05
C ARG A 38 -4.38 -1.14 -16.12
N LEU A 39 -4.18 -2.42 -16.41
CA LEU A 39 -3.28 -3.29 -15.63
C LEU A 39 -1.82 -2.83 -15.74
N TYR A 40 -1.36 -2.41 -16.93
CA TYR A 40 -0.02 -1.84 -17.08
C TYR A 40 0.14 -0.54 -16.28
N LEU A 41 -0.85 0.36 -16.31
CA LEU A 41 -0.83 1.57 -15.51
C LEU A 41 -0.80 1.27 -14.00
N ALA A 42 -1.58 0.29 -13.54
CA ALA A 42 -1.55 -0.17 -12.15
C ALA A 42 -0.17 -0.70 -11.74
N ALA A 43 0.47 -1.51 -12.60
CA ALA A 43 1.82 -2.03 -12.37
C ALA A 43 2.88 -0.94 -12.32
N MET A 44 2.85 0.01 -13.26
CA MET A 44 3.76 1.15 -13.28
C MET A 44 3.61 2.01 -12.02
N TYR A 45 2.36 2.33 -11.64
CA TYR A 45 2.08 3.10 -10.42
C TYR A 45 2.55 2.37 -9.16
N TYR A 46 2.35 1.05 -9.09
CA TYR A 46 2.84 0.25 -7.97
C TYR A 46 4.37 0.27 -7.88
N ASN A 47 5.07 0.05 -8.99
CA ASN A 47 6.53 0.03 -9.03
C ASN A 47 7.13 1.38 -8.62
N GLU A 48 6.53 2.49 -9.07
CA GLU A 48 6.94 3.83 -8.68
C GLU A 48 6.76 4.09 -7.18
N ASN A 49 5.68 3.56 -6.58
CA ASN A 49 5.30 3.86 -5.20
C ASN A 49 5.71 2.79 -4.17
N ALA A 50 6.29 1.68 -4.59
CA ALA A 50 6.73 0.58 -3.72
C ALA A 50 7.96 0.95 -2.88
N GLY A 51 8.86 1.78 -3.44
CA GLY A 51 10.13 2.18 -2.81
C GLY A 51 10.09 3.53 -2.09
N ARG A 52 8.90 4.04 -1.73
CA ARG A 52 8.78 5.40 -1.16
C ARG A 52 9.52 5.52 0.17
N ASP A 53 10.26 6.63 0.29
CA ASP A 53 10.97 6.98 1.51
C ASP A 53 10.03 7.29 2.67
N GLN A 54 10.57 7.21 3.89
CA GLN A 54 9.86 7.63 5.08
C GLN A 54 9.75 9.16 5.09
N LYS A 55 8.55 9.66 5.42
CA LYS A 55 8.27 11.09 5.47
C LYS A 55 9.04 11.72 6.64
N ALA A 56 9.87 12.71 6.34
CA ALA A 56 10.50 13.55 7.36
C ALA A 56 9.52 14.62 7.88
N LYS A 57 9.64 15.00 9.14
CA LYS A 57 9.00 16.18 9.73
C LYS A 57 9.84 17.43 9.40
N LYS A 58 9.28 18.61 9.70
CA LYS A 58 9.97 19.90 9.51
C LYS A 58 11.25 20.01 10.34
N ASP A 59 11.37 19.26 11.42
CA ASP A 59 12.54 19.17 12.30
C ASP A 59 13.59 18.15 11.83
N GLY A 60 13.38 17.48 10.67
CA GLY A 60 14.25 16.43 10.14
C GLY A 60 14.02 15.05 10.76
N SER A 61 13.16 14.91 11.78
CA SER A 61 12.85 13.62 12.39
C SER A 61 11.89 12.79 11.53
N MET A 62 12.02 11.47 11.56
CA MET A 62 11.17 10.56 10.78
C MET A 62 9.75 10.46 11.36
N GLN A 63 8.72 10.45 10.51
CA GLN A 63 7.32 10.35 10.93
C GLN A 63 6.90 8.89 11.19
N TRP A 64 6.21 8.71 12.31
CA TRP A 64 5.65 7.43 12.77
C TRP A 64 4.17 7.58 13.06
N LYS A 65 3.40 6.53 12.76
CA LYS A 65 1.98 6.41 13.08
C LYS A 65 1.79 5.26 14.06
N THR A 66 1.06 5.50 15.13
CA THR A 66 0.65 4.44 16.06
C THR A 66 -0.44 3.58 15.43
N SER A 67 -0.30 2.27 15.51
CA SER A 67 -1.25 1.28 15.01
C SER A 67 -1.56 0.30 16.13
N PHE A 68 -2.82 0.24 16.54
CA PHE A 68 -3.27 -0.76 17.50
C PHE A 68 -3.58 -2.06 16.76
N PRO A 69 -2.95 -3.19 17.13
CA PRO A 69 -3.31 -4.47 16.56
C PRO A 69 -4.76 -4.82 16.98
N ARG A 70 -5.53 -5.40 16.05
CA ARG A 70 -6.95 -5.74 16.29
C ARG A 70 -7.16 -6.83 17.35
N SER A 71 -6.10 -7.53 17.75
CA SER A 71 -6.14 -8.50 18.86
C SER A 71 -6.33 -7.79 20.18
N GLU A 72 -7.32 -8.22 20.97
CA GLU A 72 -7.60 -7.66 22.27
C GLU A 72 -6.37 -7.76 23.19
N GLY A 73 -5.91 -6.61 23.71
CA GLY A 73 -4.86 -6.54 24.73
C GLY A 73 -3.42 -6.31 24.24
N GLY A 74 -3.19 -5.92 22.98
CA GLY A 74 -1.84 -5.60 22.48
C GLY A 74 -1.47 -4.12 22.62
N ASP A 75 -0.23 -3.85 23.05
CA ASP A 75 0.39 -2.51 23.00
C ASP A 75 0.38 -1.94 21.57
N TYR A 76 0.47 -0.61 21.46
CA TYR A 76 0.54 0.06 20.17
C TYR A 76 1.85 -0.27 19.44
N VAL A 77 1.76 -0.44 18.11
CA VAL A 77 2.93 -0.63 17.24
C VAL A 77 3.17 0.64 16.43
N LEU A 78 4.42 1.08 16.33
CA LEU A 78 4.81 2.18 15.45
C LEU A 78 4.96 1.69 14.00
N LYS A 79 4.27 2.32 13.07
CA LYS A 79 4.40 2.13 11.62
C LYS A 79 5.06 3.36 10.99
N LYS A 80 5.98 3.15 10.05
CA LYS A 80 6.61 4.24 9.29
C LYS A 80 5.54 4.94 8.44
N VAL A 81 5.53 6.27 8.45
CA VAL A 81 4.72 7.06 7.52
C VAL A 81 5.56 7.33 6.29
N LEU A 82 5.12 6.86 5.13
CA LEU A 82 5.83 7.10 3.86
C LEU A 82 5.46 8.46 3.28
N VAL A 83 6.33 8.98 2.41
CA VAL A 83 6.05 10.15 1.59
C VAL A 83 4.77 9.94 0.77
N ASP A 84 4.05 11.03 0.52
CA ASP A 84 2.82 10.99 -0.25
C ASP A 84 3.10 10.43 -1.67
N PRO A 85 2.18 9.61 -2.23
CA PRO A 85 2.39 9.00 -3.54
C PRO A 85 2.34 10.04 -4.66
N THR A 86 2.94 9.72 -5.82
CA THR A 86 3.11 10.66 -6.95
C THR A 86 1.77 11.19 -7.51
N ARG A 87 0.69 10.42 -7.37
CA ARG A 87 -0.69 10.88 -7.58
C ARG A 87 -1.52 10.52 -6.36
N GLY A 88 -2.42 11.44 -6.00
CA GLY A 88 -3.11 11.56 -4.70
C GLY A 88 -3.58 10.26 -4.05
N LYS A 89 -3.78 10.33 -2.72
CA LYS A 89 -4.22 9.19 -1.92
C LYS A 89 -5.57 8.68 -2.43
N PHE A 90 -5.60 7.44 -2.89
CA PHE A 90 -6.82 6.71 -3.23
C PHE A 90 -7.41 6.07 -1.98
#